data_AF-A0A7Y5K6N1-F1
#
_entry.id   AF-A0A7Y5K6N1-F1
#
_cell.length_a   1.000
_cell.length_b   1.000
_cell.length_c   1.000
_cell.angle_alpha   90.00
_cell.angle_beta   90.00
_cell.angle_gamma   90.00
#
_symmetry.space_group_name_H-M   'P 1'
#
loop_
_entity.id
_entity.type
_entity.pdbx_description
1 polymer ?
#
loop_
_entity_poly.entity_id
_entity_poly.type
_entity_poly.pdbx_seq_one_letter_code
_entity_poly.pdbx_strand_id
1 'polypeptide(L)'
;MLGPPYLTETWAATYFQVTAAILIFGVGLPALFIQALVPEDIRDVVSHHHRGLRWSQFFVVIFGLCALIFLWLAHPNATTGPWPENPTPLPSVPFASSPAHQWVDWVAAGIMSFVIIAMAVLFYLQRFYSRERLLKDLERKCTNRIARHGTRDESMLLDIQSLGEHSKSEMDRRKALRVLNKLAGRAQKHRGYTGNTLEPVFSAMKSTLHGGNSDTFIKTARNLRRILVRFQRSNHNSSPDKLAALKTLQYVGELALELESEMAALTVLDIVTLVGQDANGVSREAGRILFEWGVKAMNLQRYLFVVAVLSRLEAMATREASARANYLGFIAHFAEAGCSAQLRAQASLASMDFQPSLSVCLQAAKEHHAALAHFETTNKLESIFMNPITAAYTVKEKNDERPQI
;
A
#
# COMPACT_ATOMS: atom_id res chain seq x y z
N MET A 1 10.32 -33.25 55.92
CA MET A 1 9.30 -33.40 54.88
C MET A 1 8.05 -32.69 55.38
N LEU A 2 7.71 -31.53 54.81
CA LEU A 2 6.43 -30.88 55.10
C LEU A 2 5.34 -31.73 54.46
N GLY A 3 4.49 -32.36 55.26
CA GLY A 3 3.30 -33.04 54.74
C GLY A 3 2.39 -32.01 54.06
N PRO A 4 1.60 -32.41 53.04
CA PRO A 4 0.65 -31.49 52.43
C PRO A 4 -0.32 -30.99 53.53
N PRO A 5 -0.59 -29.68 53.58
CA PRO A 5 -1.50 -29.11 54.57
C PRO A 5 -2.90 -29.71 54.46
N TYR A 6 -3.60 -29.85 55.59
CA TYR A 6 -4.99 -30.32 55.63
C TYR A 6 -5.89 -29.29 54.92
N LEU A 7 -6.41 -29.65 53.75
CA LEU A 7 -7.43 -28.86 53.04
C LEU A 7 -8.80 -29.13 53.66
N THR A 8 -9.46 -28.11 54.21
CA THR A 8 -10.88 -28.20 54.54
C THR A 8 -11.72 -28.10 53.27
N GLU A 9 -12.94 -28.63 53.30
CA GLU A 9 -13.89 -28.55 52.18
C GLU A 9 -14.16 -27.09 51.74
N THR A 10 -14.22 -26.16 52.69
CA THR A 10 -14.40 -24.73 52.44
C THR A 10 -13.21 -24.10 51.69
N TRP A 11 -11.98 -24.48 52.04
CA TRP A 11 -10.78 -24.01 51.34
C TRP A 11 -10.68 -24.62 49.94
N ALA A 12 -11.00 -25.91 49.79
CA ALA A 12 -11.05 -26.57 48.50
C ALA A 12 -12.05 -25.90 47.53
N ALA A 13 -13.26 -25.60 48.01
CA ALA A 13 -14.28 -24.90 47.24
C ALA A 13 -13.82 -23.49 46.82
N THR A 14 -13.21 -22.75 47.75
CA THR A 14 -12.68 -21.40 47.48
C THR A 14 -11.57 -21.43 46.44
N TYR A 15 -10.61 -22.35 46.56
CA TYR A 15 -9.53 -22.51 45.59
C TYR A 15 -10.05 -22.89 44.21
N PHE A 16 -11.04 -23.78 44.14
CA PHE A 16 -11.67 -24.14 42.87
C PHE A 16 -12.35 -22.93 42.21
N GLN A 17 -13.16 -22.17 42.96
CA GLN A 17 -13.84 -20.98 42.44
C GLN A 17 -12.86 -19.91 41.97
N VAL A 18 -11.81 -19.63 42.74
CA VAL A 18 -10.77 -18.65 42.36
C VAL A 18 -10.03 -19.12 41.12
N THR A 19 -9.63 -20.39 41.05
CA THR A 19 -8.92 -20.94 39.88
C THR A 19 -9.81 -20.92 38.63
N ALA A 20 -11.07 -21.32 38.75
CA ALA A 20 -12.03 -21.29 37.67
C ALA A 20 -12.27 -19.85 37.17
N ALA A 21 -12.43 -18.89 38.08
CA ALA A 21 -12.57 -17.48 37.73
C ALA A 21 -11.31 -16.97 37.00
N ILE A 22 -10.11 -17.24 37.52
CA ILE A 22 -8.85 -16.82 36.87
C ILE A 22 -8.72 -17.44 35.47
N LEU A 23 -9.10 -18.70 35.28
CA LEU A 23 -9.06 -19.34 33.96
C LEU A 23 -10.07 -18.75 32.98
N ILE A 24 -11.32 -18.53 33.42
CA ILE A 24 -12.38 -17.95 32.59
C ILE A 24 -12.00 -16.52 32.18
N PHE A 25 -11.61 -15.67 33.14
CA PHE A 25 -11.22 -14.30 32.86
C PHE A 25 -9.88 -14.20 32.14
N GLY A 26 -8.93 -15.08 32.47
CA GLY A 26 -7.59 -15.11 31.87
C GLY A 26 -7.60 -15.48 30.39
N VAL A 27 -8.60 -16.25 29.94
CA VAL A 27 -8.81 -16.52 28.50
C VAL A 27 -9.79 -15.51 27.88
N GLY A 28 -10.88 -15.20 28.57
CA GLY A 28 -11.96 -14.35 28.06
C GLY A 28 -11.57 -12.89 27.89
N LEU A 29 -10.93 -12.27 28.89
CA LEU A 29 -10.57 -10.85 28.81
C LEU A 29 -9.58 -10.55 27.69
N PRO A 30 -8.46 -11.27 27.51
CA PRO A 30 -7.56 -11.01 26.39
C PRO A 30 -8.24 -11.16 25.03
N ALA A 31 -9.13 -12.14 24.87
CA ALA A 31 -9.89 -12.31 23.63
C ALA A 31 -10.78 -11.09 23.34
N LEU A 32 -11.51 -10.59 24.35
CA LEU A 32 -12.32 -9.39 24.24
C LEU A 32 -11.47 -8.14 23.96
N PHE A 33 -10.33 -7.99 24.65
CA PHE A 33 -9.39 -6.89 24.40
C PHE A 33 -8.87 -6.90 22.96
N ILE A 34 -8.52 -8.06 22.42
CA ILE A 34 -8.11 -8.17 21.01
C ILE A 34 -9.27 -7.79 20.09
N GLN A 35 -10.47 -8.31 20.35
CA GLN A 35 -11.65 -7.98 19.54
C GLN A 35 -12.00 -6.49 19.57
N ALA A 36 -11.79 -5.82 20.71
CA ALA A 36 -12.13 -4.41 20.89
C ALA A 36 -11.03 -3.44 20.44
N LEU A 37 -9.75 -3.78 20.63
CA LEU A 37 -8.62 -2.88 20.39
C LEU A 37 -7.91 -3.11 19.06
N VAL A 38 -7.92 -4.34 18.54
CA VAL A 38 -7.17 -4.68 17.33
C VAL A 38 -8.06 -4.50 16.10
N PRO A 39 -7.65 -3.65 15.14
CA PRO A 39 -8.35 -3.52 13.86
C PRO A 39 -8.57 -4.87 13.16
N GLU A 40 -9.71 -5.01 12.49
CA GLU A 40 -10.12 -6.29 11.88
C GLU A 40 -9.12 -6.80 10.83
N ASP A 41 -8.55 -5.91 10.03
CA ASP A 41 -7.53 -6.23 9.03
C ASP A 41 -6.28 -6.88 9.65
N ILE A 42 -5.83 -6.37 10.80
CA ILE A 42 -4.70 -6.94 11.54
C ILE A 42 -5.07 -8.30 12.13
N ARG A 43 -6.29 -8.42 12.67
CA ARG A 43 -6.78 -9.67 13.25
C ARG A 43 -6.87 -10.76 12.20
N ASP A 44 -7.37 -10.45 10.99
CA ASP A 44 -7.52 -11.41 9.91
C ASP A 44 -6.15 -11.94 9.46
N VAL A 45 -5.17 -11.07 9.24
CA VAL A 45 -3.80 -11.45 8.87
C VAL A 45 -3.14 -12.31 9.95
N VAL A 46 -3.26 -11.92 11.22
CA VAL A 46 -2.75 -12.73 12.34
C VAL A 46 -3.47 -14.07 12.41
N SER A 47 -4.79 -14.09 12.24
CA SER A 47 -5.59 -15.30 12.25
C SER A 47 -5.29 -16.21 11.07
N HIS A 48 -4.73 -15.71 9.98
CA HIS A 48 -4.40 -16.49 8.79
C HIS A 48 -3.00 -17.10 8.89
N HIS A 49 -2.02 -16.33 9.35
CA HIS A 49 -0.62 -16.75 9.43
C HIS A 49 -0.15 -17.28 10.78
N HIS A 50 -0.90 -17.02 11.84
CA HIS A 50 -0.59 -17.49 13.19
C HIS A 50 -1.70 -18.42 13.71
N ARG A 51 -2.42 -19.11 12.80
CA ARG A 51 -3.32 -20.23 13.15
C ARG A 51 -2.57 -21.27 13.96
N GLY A 52 -2.74 -21.19 15.26
CA GLY A 52 -2.19 -22.15 16.18
C GLY A 52 -2.38 -21.63 17.58
N LEU A 53 -3.03 -22.47 18.40
CA LEU A 53 -3.21 -22.44 19.85
C LEU A 53 -2.10 -21.78 20.70
N ARG A 54 -0.91 -21.53 20.15
CA ARG A 54 0.27 -21.02 20.86
C ARG A 54 0.03 -19.69 21.58
N TRP A 55 -0.79 -18.81 21.03
CA TRP A 55 -1.05 -17.52 21.66
C TRP A 55 -2.00 -17.65 22.84
N SER A 56 -3.14 -18.32 22.66
CA SER A 56 -4.05 -18.62 23.79
C SER A 56 -3.37 -19.48 24.85
N GLN A 57 -2.52 -20.44 24.46
CA GLN A 57 -1.69 -21.24 25.36
C GLN A 57 -0.73 -20.36 26.18
N PHE A 58 -0.13 -19.32 25.60
CA PHE A 58 0.73 -18.41 26.34
C PHE A 58 -0.03 -17.70 27.47
N PHE A 59 -1.25 -17.22 27.21
CA PHE A 59 -2.10 -16.64 28.26
C PHE A 59 -2.50 -17.67 29.30
N VAL A 60 -2.94 -18.85 28.88
CA VAL A 60 -3.31 -19.94 29.79
C VAL A 60 -2.14 -20.30 30.71
N VAL A 61 -0.91 -20.39 30.18
CA VAL A 61 0.29 -20.68 30.98
C VAL A 61 0.60 -19.53 31.94
N ILE A 62 0.57 -18.26 31.50
CA ILE A 62 0.84 -17.12 32.38
C ILE A 62 -0.21 -17.01 33.48
N PHE A 63 -1.50 -17.04 33.13
CA PHE A 63 -2.57 -16.96 34.11
C PHE A 63 -2.57 -18.17 35.05
N GLY A 64 -2.26 -19.37 34.55
CA GLY A 64 -2.08 -20.56 35.36
C GLY A 64 -0.92 -20.42 36.37
N LEU A 65 0.22 -19.90 35.95
CA LEU A 65 1.35 -19.62 36.85
C LEU A 65 0.99 -18.54 37.89
N CYS A 66 0.26 -17.50 37.48
CA CYS A 66 -0.20 -16.46 38.41
C CYS A 66 -1.18 -17.01 39.44
N ALA A 67 -2.09 -17.89 39.02
CA ALA A 67 -3.00 -18.59 39.92
C ALA A 67 -2.23 -19.47 40.91
N LEU A 68 -1.23 -20.23 40.45
CA LEU A 68 -0.38 -21.05 41.33
C LEU A 68 0.39 -20.21 42.35
N ILE A 69 0.96 -19.07 41.92
CA ILE A 69 1.67 -18.14 42.83
C ILE A 69 0.69 -17.55 43.85
N PHE A 70 -0.49 -17.11 43.40
CA PHE A 70 -1.52 -16.59 44.30
C PHE A 70 -1.96 -17.64 45.32
N LEU A 71 -2.22 -18.87 44.87
CA LEU A 71 -2.58 -19.99 45.75
C LEU A 71 -1.47 -20.31 46.75
N TRP A 72 -0.22 -20.28 46.32
CA TRP A 72 0.94 -20.51 47.19
C TRP A 72 1.10 -19.43 48.25
N LEU A 73 0.90 -18.15 47.89
CA LEU A 73 0.99 -17.01 48.80
C LEU A 73 -0.23 -16.86 49.72
N ALA A 74 -1.43 -17.15 49.22
CA ALA A 74 -2.67 -17.11 49.97
C ALA A 74 -2.88 -18.37 50.82
N HIS A 75 -2.07 -19.42 50.64
CA HIS A 75 -2.10 -20.55 51.52
C HIS A 75 -1.71 -20.08 52.93
N PRO A 76 -2.57 -20.22 53.94
CA PRO A 76 -2.16 -19.96 55.31
C PRO A 76 -0.95 -20.85 55.60
N ASN A 77 0.22 -20.23 55.79
CA ASN A 77 1.39 -20.95 56.22
C ASN A 77 1.04 -21.56 57.58
N ALA A 78 1.00 -22.89 57.65
CA ALA A 78 0.77 -23.66 58.87
C ALA A 78 1.86 -23.45 59.96
N THR A 79 2.72 -22.44 59.80
CA THR A 79 3.68 -21.98 60.81
C THR A 79 3.06 -21.07 61.87
N THR A 80 1.81 -20.63 61.73
CA THR A 80 0.99 -20.35 62.93
C THR A 80 0.57 -21.70 63.48
N GLY A 81 1.51 -22.37 64.17
CA GLY A 81 1.23 -23.62 64.85
C GLY A 81 0.01 -23.50 65.77
N PRO A 82 -0.59 -24.62 66.22
CA PRO A 82 -1.55 -24.57 67.30
C PRO A 82 -0.95 -23.72 68.41
N TRP A 83 -1.69 -22.69 68.83
CA TRP A 83 -1.31 -21.82 69.94
C TRP A 83 -0.65 -22.67 71.03
N PRO A 84 0.62 -22.44 71.39
CA PRO A 84 1.19 -23.15 72.52
C PRO A 84 0.35 -22.78 73.73
N GLU A 85 -0.29 -23.77 74.36
CA GLU A 85 -1.09 -23.63 75.59
C GLU A 85 -0.25 -23.19 76.81
N ASN A 86 1.02 -22.82 76.60
CA ASN A 86 1.90 -22.31 77.64
C ASN A 86 2.28 -20.84 77.37
N PRO A 87 1.73 -19.89 78.16
CA PRO A 87 2.13 -18.50 78.12
C PRO A 87 3.47 -18.33 78.86
N THR A 88 4.59 -18.60 78.20
CA THR A 88 5.87 -18.04 78.63
C THR A 88 6.06 -16.67 77.99
N PRO A 89 6.17 -15.58 78.77
CA PRO A 89 6.37 -14.24 78.23
C PRO A 89 7.79 -14.10 77.68
N LEU A 90 7.94 -14.27 76.38
CA LEU A 90 9.12 -13.84 75.64
C LEU A 90 9.04 -12.32 75.38
N PRO A 91 10.18 -11.62 75.31
CA PRO A 91 10.22 -10.17 75.20
C PRO A 91 9.53 -9.72 73.91
N SER A 92 8.65 -8.75 74.09
CA SER A 92 7.87 -8.05 73.07
C SER A 92 8.73 -7.64 71.88
N VAL A 93 8.64 -8.40 70.79
CA VAL A 93 9.00 -7.88 69.47
C VAL A 93 7.90 -6.89 69.11
N PRO A 94 8.18 -5.58 69.02
CA PRO A 94 7.19 -4.62 68.57
C PRO A 94 6.94 -4.88 67.08
N PHE A 95 5.69 -4.76 66.64
CA PHE A 95 5.22 -5.03 65.26
C PHE A 95 4.80 -6.47 64.94
N ALA A 96 4.00 -7.09 65.79
CA ALA A 96 2.95 -7.97 65.27
C ALA A 96 1.85 -7.08 64.67
N SER A 97 1.94 -6.78 63.37
CA SER A 97 0.85 -6.13 62.65
C SER A 97 -0.41 -6.98 62.83
N SER A 98 -1.53 -6.36 63.19
CA SER A 98 -2.78 -7.09 63.40
C SER A 98 -3.08 -7.96 62.17
N PRO A 99 -3.71 -9.14 62.30
CA PRO A 99 -4.01 -10.02 61.18
C PRO A 99 -4.82 -9.33 60.07
N ALA A 100 -5.55 -8.25 60.41
CA ALA A 100 -6.23 -7.41 59.43
C ALA A 100 -5.26 -6.62 58.54
N HIS A 101 -4.14 -6.13 59.07
CA HIS A 101 -3.12 -5.41 58.28
C HIS A 101 -2.38 -6.34 57.32
N GLN A 102 -2.08 -7.57 57.73
CA GLN A 102 -1.45 -8.55 56.84
C GLN A 102 -2.32 -8.83 55.61
N TRP A 103 -3.64 -9.01 55.79
CA TRP A 103 -4.56 -9.24 54.66
C TRP A 103 -4.58 -8.06 53.67
N VAL A 104 -4.54 -6.83 54.16
CA VAL A 104 -4.47 -5.63 53.30
C VAL A 104 -3.18 -5.62 52.48
N ASP A 105 -2.04 -5.94 53.09
CA ASP A 105 -0.75 -6.00 52.40
C ASP A 105 -0.73 -7.09 51.31
N TRP A 106 -1.32 -8.26 51.59
CA TRP A 106 -1.47 -9.36 50.63
C TRP A 106 -2.37 -8.99 49.45
N VAL A 107 -3.52 -8.36 49.72
CA VAL A 107 -4.44 -7.90 48.67
C VAL A 107 -3.76 -6.82 47.82
N ALA A 108 -3.06 -5.87 48.44
CA ALA A 108 -2.32 -4.83 47.73
C ALA A 108 -1.22 -5.43 46.84
N ALA A 109 -0.45 -6.40 47.35
CA ALA A 109 0.58 -7.11 46.57
C ALA A 109 -0.01 -7.90 45.39
N GLY A 110 -1.17 -8.54 45.60
CA GLY A 110 -1.91 -9.25 44.55
C GLY A 110 -2.39 -8.31 43.44
N ILE A 111 -3.00 -7.17 43.82
CA ILE A 111 -3.45 -6.14 42.88
C ILE A 111 -2.26 -5.58 42.09
N MET A 112 -1.16 -5.23 42.76
CA MET A 112 0.04 -4.70 42.09
C MET A 112 0.64 -5.70 41.11
N SER A 113 0.73 -6.97 41.49
CA SER A 113 1.21 -8.04 40.60
C SER A 113 0.31 -8.19 39.37
N PHE A 114 -1.01 -8.20 39.57
CA PHE A 114 -1.98 -8.26 38.49
C PHE A 114 -1.84 -7.08 37.53
N VAL A 115 -1.69 -5.85 38.05
CA VAL A 115 -1.50 -4.64 37.22
C VAL A 115 -0.21 -4.75 36.40
N ILE A 116 0.90 -5.20 36.99
CA ILE A 116 2.18 -5.38 36.28
C ILE A 116 2.03 -6.42 35.16
N ILE A 117 1.40 -7.57 35.45
CA ILE A 117 1.15 -8.62 34.46
C ILE A 117 0.24 -8.11 33.34
N ALA A 118 -0.84 -7.41 33.68
CA ALA A 118 -1.77 -6.82 32.72
C ALA A 118 -1.06 -5.80 31.82
N MET A 119 -0.23 -4.92 32.38
CA MET A 119 0.59 -3.98 31.59
C MET A 119 1.59 -4.72 30.69
N ALA A 120 2.26 -5.76 31.19
CA ALA A 120 3.18 -6.57 30.39
C ALA A 120 2.47 -7.27 29.23
N VAL A 121 1.26 -7.80 29.48
CA VAL A 121 0.38 -8.40 28.48
C VAL A 121 -0.06 -7.38 27.44
N LEU A 122 -0.53 -6.20 27.86
CA LEU A 122 -0.95 -5.13 26.95
C LEU A 122 0.23 -4.64 26.11
N PHE A 123 1.41 -4.48 26.71
CA PHE A 123 2.62 -4.12 25.99
C PHE A 123 3.03 -5.20 24.98
N TYR A 124 2.94 -6.48 25.36
CA TYR A 124 3.20 -7.61 24.47
C TYR A 124 2.19 -7.66 23.32
N LEU A 125 0.90 -7.47 23.60
CA LEU A 125 -0.20 -7.35 22.64
C LEU A 125 0.08 -6.22 21.63
N GLN A 126 0.29 -5.00 22.12
CA GLN A 126 0.57 -3.83 21.29
C GLN A 126 1.80 -4.05 20.40
N ARG A 127 2.82 -4.71 20.96
CA ARG A 127 4.06 -5.03 20.27
C ARG A 127 3.86 -6.13 19.22
N PHE A 128 3.02 -7.13 19.47
CA PHE A 128 2.75 -8.24 18.56
C PHE A 128 1.82 -7.84 17.41
N TYR A 129 0.75 -7.11 17.72
CA TYR A 129 -0.24 -6.60 16.76
C TYR A 129 0.20 -5.30 16.07
N SER A 130 1.48 -4.93 16.20
CA SER A 130 2.02 -3.80 15.47
C SER A 130 2.05 -4.11 13.96
N ARG A 131 1.29 -3.35 13.17
CA ARG A 131 1.23 -3.46 11.70
C ARG A 131 2.62 -3.45 11.06
N GLU A 132 3.57 -2.67 11.58
CA GLU A 132 4.94 -2.66 11.09
C GLU A 132 5.63 -4.02 11.20
N ARG A 133 5.42 -4.75 12.30
CA ARG A 133 6.03 -6.07 12.48
C ARG A 133 5.40 -7.11 11.61
N LEU A 134 4.08 -7.07 11.46
CA LEU A 134 3.36 -7.95 10.55
C LEU A 134 3.84 -7.73 9.12
N LEU A 135 3.94 -6.48 8.66
CA LEU A 135 4.51 -6.15 7.35
C LEU A 135 5.96 -6.65 7.20
N LYS A 136 6.81 -6.50 8.23
CA LYS A 136 8.19 -7.01 8.21
C LYS A 136 8.26 -8.54 8.16
N ASP A 137 7.40 -9.23 8.89
CA ASP A 137 7.34 -10.70 8.89
C ASP A 137 6.84 -11.24 7.55
N LEU A 138 5.75 -10.65 7.02
CA LEU A 138 5.23 -10.94 5.69
C LEU A 138 6.28 -10.66 4.60
N GLU A 139 6.96 -9.51 4.68
CA GLU A 139 8.06 -9.19 3.76
C GLU A 139 9.15 -10.26 3.82
N ARG A 140 9.60 -10.66 5.02
CA ARG A 140 10.64 -11.69 5.19
C ARG A 140 10.18 -13.02 4.60
N LYS A 141 8.96 -13.46 4.89
CA LYS A 141 8.38 -14.71 4.39
C LYS A 141 8.25 -14.71 2.87
N CYS A 142 7.61 -13.70 2.29
CA CYS A 142 7.46 -13.53 0.84
C CYS A 142 8.81 -13.52 0.13
N THR A 143 9.78 -12.78 0.68
CA THR A 143 11.07 -12.63 0.02
C THR A 143 11.94 -13.87 0.10
N ASN A 144 11.87 -14.62 1.20
CA ASN A 144 12.48 -15.94 1.29
C ASN A 144 11.83 -16.92 0.30
N ARG A 145 10.51 -16.86 0.11
CA ARG A 145 9.79 -17.71 -0.84
C ARG A 145 10.16 -17.39 -2.29
N ILE A 146 10.18 -16.11 -2.67
CA ILE A 146 10.64 -15.66 -3.99
C ILE A 146 12.09 -16.11 -4.23
N ALA A 147 12.97 -16.00 -3.23
CA ALA A 147 14.36 -16.40 -3.37
C ALA A 147 14.55 -17.92 -3.57
N ARG A 148 13.69 -18.74 -2.96
CA ARG A 148 13.78 -20.21 -3.03
C ARG A 148 13.05 -20.82 -4.23
N HIS A 149 11.87 -20.32 -4.54
CA HIS A 149 10.95 -20.95 -5.49
C HIS A 149 10.67 -20.10 -6.72
N GLY A 150 11.08 -18.83 -6.74
CA GLY A 150 10.68 -17.88 -7.78
C GLY A 150 9.19 -17.50 -7.76
N THR A 151 8.37 -18.22 -7.01
CA THR A 151 6.93 -18.01 -6.87
C THR A 151 6.62 -17.14 -5.67
N ARG A 152 5.52 -16.41 -5.78
CA ARG A 152 4.96 -15.60 -4.70
C ARG A 152 3.86 -16.38 -4.00
N ASP A 153 3.67 -16.05 -2.72
CA ASP A 153 2.49 -16.47 -1.98
C ASP A 153 1.40 -15.42 -2.20
N GLU A 154 0.37 -15.77 -2.95
CA GLU A 154 -0.75 -14.86 -3.21
C GLU A 154 -1.47 -14.48 -1.92
N SER A 155 -1.54 -15.41 -0.98
CA SER A 155 -2.21 -15.20 0.29
C SER A 155 -1.50 -14.13 1.15
N MET A 156 -0.16 -14.18 1.22
CA MET A 156 0.63 -13.14 1.89
C MET A 156 0.59 -11.80 1.15
N LEU A 157 0.41 -11.80 -0.17
CA LEU A 157 0.27 -10.58 -0.95
C LEU A 157 -1.06 -9.87 -0.66
N LEU A 158 -2.15 -10.63 -0.57
CA LEU A 158 -3.47 -10.14 -0.15
C LEU A 158 -3.41 -9.57 1.27
N ASP A 159 -2.68 -10.22 2.18
CA ASP A 159 -2.50 -9.72 3.54
C ASP A 159 -1.69 -8.40 3.58
N ILE A 160 -0.66 -8.25 2.73
CA ILE A 160 0.05 -6.97 2.62
C ILE A 160 -0.87 -5.89 2.04
N GLN A 161 -1.69 -6.24 1.04
CA GLN A 161 -2.67 -5.33 0.46
C GLN A 161 -3.70 -4.88 1.50
N SER A 162 -4.31 -5.82 2.24
CA SER A 162 -5.36 -5.51 3.22
C SER A 162 -4.84 -4.58 4.32
N LEU A 163 -3.63 -4.83 4.84
CA LEU A 163 -2.97 -3.97 5.83
C LEU A 163 -2.65 -2.57 5.30
N GLY A 164 -2.38 -2.44 4.00
CA GLY A 164 -2.10 -1.17 3.35
C GLY A 164 -3.36 -0.36 3.06
N GLU A 165 -4.37 -1.02 2.49
CA GLU A 165 -5.67 -0.46 2.08
C GLU A 165 -6.46 0.06 3.28
N HIS A 166 -6.58 -0.75 4.35
CA HIS A 166 -7.31 -0.39 5.57
C HIS A 166 -6.47 0.46 6.55
N SER A 167 -5.30 0.94 6.12
CA SER A 167 -4.47 1.78 6.98
C SER A 167 -5.02 3.19 7.11
N LYS A 168 -5.38 3.57 8.36
CA LYS A 168 -5.63 4.97 8.75
C LYS A 168 -4.36 5.83 8.73
N SER A 169 -3.19 5.22 8.95
CA SER A 169 -1.91 5.90 8.99
C SER A 169 -1.24 5.91 7.62
N GLU A 170 -0.92 7.10 7.11
CA GLU A 170 -0.16 7.26 5.87
C GLU A 170 1.23 6.61 5.96
N MET A 171 1.84 6.62 7.14
CA MET A 171 3.15 6.00 7.37
C MET A 171 3.09 4.48 7.13
N ASP A 172 2.02 3.84 7.60
CA ASP A 172 1.83 2.39 7.47
C ASP A 172 1.48 2.01 6.02
N ARG A 173 0.66 2.81 5.35
CA ARG A 173 0.40 2.65 3.91
C ARG A 173 1.69 2.75 3.09
N ARG A 174 2.55 3.72 3.40
CA ARG A 174 3.88 3.85 2.79
C ARG A 174 4.79 2.66 3.09
N LYS A 175 4.69 2.04 4.28
CA LYS A 175 5.41 0.80 4.60
C LYS A 175 4.89 -0.36 3.74
N ALA A 176 3.58 -0.54 3.59
CA ALA A 176 2.99 -1.57 2.72
C ALA A 176 3.44 -1.40 1.26
N LEU A 177 3.34 -0.18 0.70
CA LEU A 177 3.83 0.14 -0.64
C LEU A 177 5.34 -0.13 -0.80
N ARG A 178 6.15 0.15 0.23
CA ARG A 178 7.58 -0.16 0.22
C ARG A 178 7.82 -1.66 0.15
N VAL A 179 7.06 -2.46 0.90
CA VAL A 179 7.12 -3.92 0.85
C VAL A 179 6.76 -4.41 -0.55
N LEU A 180 5.63 -3.98 -1.11
CA LEU A 180 5.21 -4.33 -2.48
C LEU A 180 6.28 -3.99 -3.53
N ASN A 181 6.88 -2.79 -3.43
CA ASN A 181 7.96 -2.37 -4.32
C ASN A 181 9.21 -3.26 -4.20
N LYS A 182 9.55 -3.67 -2.98
CA LYS A 182 10.67 -4.59 -2.73
C LYS A 182 10.39 -5.99 -3.25
N LEU A 183 9.14 -6.47 -3.13
CA LEU A 183 8.70 -7.73 -3.71
C LEU A 183 8.81 -7.71 -5.24
N ALA A 184 8.29 -6.66 -5.89
CA ALA A 184 8.41 -6.50 -7.33
C ALA A 184 9.88 -6.49 -7.79
N GLY A 185 10.72 -5.71 -7.10
CA GLY A 185 12.14 -5.63 -7.42
C GLY A 185 12.93 -6.91 -7.16
N ARG A 186 12.51 -7.76 -6.21
CA ARG A 186 13.15 -9.06 -5.95
C ARG A 186 12.68 -10.12 -6.94
N ALA A 187 11.38 -10.17 -7.25
CA ALA A 187 10.84 -11.08 -8.26
C ALA A 187 11.46 -10.81 -9.65
N GLN A 188 11.60 -9.54 -10.06
CA GLN A 188 12.24 -9.18 -11.32
C GLN A 188 13.73 -9.59 -11.41
N LYS A 189 14.43 -9.71 -10.27
CA LYS A 189 15.84 -10.14 -10.20
C LYS A 189 16.01 -11.66 -10.13
N HIS A 190 14.92 -12.40 -9.94
CA HIS A 190 14.97 -13.85 -9.86
C HIS A 190 15.31 -14.46 -11.22
N ARG A 191 16.16 -15.49 -11.26
CA ARG A 191 16.63 -16.10 -12.53
C ARG A 191 15.50 -16.70 -13.37
N GLY A 192 14.46 -17.21 -12.72
CA GLY A 192 13.27 -17.78 -13.38
C GLY A 192 12.17 -16.76 -13.70
N TYR A 193 12.49 -15.46 -13.76
CA TYR A 193 11.48 -14.44 -14.04
C TYR A 193 11.10 -14.42 -15.52
N THR A 194 9.81 -14.62 -15.80
CA THR A 194 9.24 -14.74 -17.16
C THR A 194 8.59 -13.46 -17.70
N GLY A 195 8.43 -12.43 -16.86
CA GLY A 195 7.79 -11.17 -17.27
C GLY A 195 6.26 -11.13 -17.19
N ASN A 196 5.61 -12.14 -16.63
CA ASN A 196 4.14 -12.24 -16.52
C ASN A 196 3.65 -12.57 -15.13
N THR A 197 4.44 -12.28 -14.11
CA THR A 197 4.09 -12.67 -12.74
C THR A 197 3.69 -11.46 -11.92
N LEU A 198 4.25 -10.26 -12.14
CA LEU A 198 4.15 -9.10 -11.24
C LEU A 198 2.79 -8.41 -11.23
N GLU A 199 1.89 -8.73 -12.15
CA GLU A 199 0.54 -8.15 -12.21
C GLU A 199 -0.21 -8.08 -10.86
N PRO A 200 -0.27 -9.14 -10.02
CA PRO A 200 -0.93 -9.07 -8.72
C PRO A 200 -0.26 -8.07 -7.76
N VAL A 201 1.05 -7.89 -7.83
CA VAL A 201 1.77 -6.91 -6.98
C VAL A 201 1.41 -5.49 -7.39
N PHE A 202 1.29 -5.25 -8.69
CA PHE A 202 0.85 -3.96 -9.22
C PHE A 202 -0.63 -3.69 -8.89
N SER A 203 -1.49 -4.71 -8.95
CA SER A 203 -2.87 -4.62 -8.47
C SER A 203 -2.93 -4.23 -6.98
N ALA A 204 -2.19 -4.93 -6.13
CA ALA A 204 -2.11 -4.62 -4.70
C ALA A 204 -1.59 -3.19 -4.42
N MET A 205 -0.64 -2.69 -5.23
CA MET A 205 -0.19 -1.30 -5.14
C MET A 205 -1.33 -0.32 -5.45
N LYS A 206 -2.14 -0.58 -6.49
CA LYS A 206 -3.28 0.28 -6.84
C LYS A 206 -4.29 0.38 -5.71
N SER A 207 -4.69 -0.75 -5.12
CA SER A 207 -5.64 -0.75 -4.00
C SER A 207 -5.06 -0.01 -2.79
N THR A 208 -3.78 -0.23 -2.50
CA THR A 208 -3.08 0.43 -1.37
C THR A 208 -2.92 1.95 -1.58
N LEU A 209 -2.97 2.46 -2.81
CA LEU A 209 -2.80 3.89 -3.10
C LEU A 209 -4.06 4.72 -2.81
N HIS A 210 -5.22 4.09 -2.65
CA HIS A 210 -6.46 4.80 -2.36
C HIS A 210 -6.32 5.62 -1.05
N GLY A 211 -6.63 6.92 -1.12
CA GLY A 211 -6.46 7.86 0.00
C GLY A 211 -5.01 8.31 0.29
N GLY A 212 -4.05 8.01 -0.59
CA GLY A 212 -2.67 8.51 -0.50
C GLY A 212 -2.56 10.03 -0.66
N ASN A 213 -1.41 10.60 -0.27
CA ASN A 213 -1.08 12.00 -0.48
C ASN A 213 -0.02 12.17 -1.59
N SER A 214 0.30 13.42 -1.91
CA SER A 214 1.33 13.80 -2.89
C SER A 214 2.67 13.07 -2.71
N ASP A 215 3.21 13.03 -1.48
CA ASP A 215 4.49 12.36 -1.20
C ASP A 215 4.42 10.85 -1.47
N THR A 216 3.29 10.22 -1.13
CA THR A 216 3.04 8.80 -1.40
C THR A 216 2.99 8.52 -2.90
N PHE A 217 2.33 9.37 -3.68
CA PHE A 217 2.28 9.26 -5.14
C PHE A 217 3.67 9.43 -5.76
N ILE A 218 4.40 10.47 -5.38
CA ILE A 218 5.76 10.74 -5.86
C ILE A 218 6.70 9.57 -5.56
N LYS A 219 6.69 9.05 -4.33
CA LYS A 219 7.54 7.93 -3.93
C LYS A 219 7.19 6.66 -4.69
N THR A 220 5.89 6.40 -4.87
CA THR A 220 5.42 5.22 -5.63
C THR A 220 5.81 5.33 -7.09
N ALA A 221 5.59 6.49 -7.72
CA ALA A 221 5.99 6.76 -9.10
C ALA A 221 7.50 6.57 -9.30
N ARG A 222 8.34 7.11 -8.38
CA ARG A 222 9.80 6.92 -8.42
C ARG A 222 10.22 5.45 -8.29
N ASN A 223 9.49 4.66 -7.50
CA ASN A 223 9.76 3.24 -7.40
C ASN A 223 9.33 2.48 -8.67
N LEU A 224 8.17 2.81 -9.25
CA LEU A 224 7.72 2.28 -10.53
C LEU A 224 8.70 2.63 -11.66
N ARG A 225 9.23 3.86 -11.70
CA ARG A 225 10.32 4.25 -12.62
C ARG A 225 11.48 3.28 -12.55
N ARG A 226 11.95 2.94 -11.34
CA ARG A 226 13.10 2.03 -11.16
C ARG A 226 12.79 0.62 -11.68
N ILE A 227 11.55 0.16 -11.55
CA ILE A 227 11.10 -1.14 -12.07
C ILE A 227 11.02 -1.10 -13.60
N LEU A 228 10.43 -0.04 -14.16
CA LEU A 228 10.29 0.19 -15.60
C LEU A 228 11.62 0.33 -16.33
N VAL A 229 12.58 1.08 -15.77
CA VAL A 229 13.94 1.20 -16.33
C VAL A 229 14.66 -0.15 -16.35
N ARG A 230 14.41 -1.04 -15.38
CA ARG A 230 14.96 -2.39 -15.42
C ARG A 230 14.34 -3.24 -16.52
N PHE A 231 13.05 -3.06 -16.80
CA PHE A 231 12.42 -3.73 -17.94
C PHE A 231 13.07 -3.31 -19.26
N GLN A 232 13.28 -2.01 -19.46
CA GLN A 232 13.94 -1.48 -20.66
C GLN A 232 15.36 -2.02 -20.87
N ARG A 233 16.11 -2.24 -19.77
CA ARG A 233 17.49 -2.77 -19.82
C ARG A 233 17.56 -4.29 -19.97
N SER A 234 16.43 -4.98 -19.89
CA SER A 234 16.34 -6.45 -19.94
C SER A 234 15.63 -6.89 -21.22
N ASN A 235 15.75 -8.17 -21.57
CA ASN A 235 14.99 -8.76 -22.69
C ASN A 235 13.47 -8.80 -22.46
N HIS A 236 12.96 -8.23 -21.36
CA HIS A 236 11.54 -8.17 -21.00
C HIS A 236 10.89 -6.83 -21.40
N ASN A 237 11.41 -6.13 -22.41
CA ASN A 237 10.88 -4.83 -22.84
C ASN A 237 9.43 -4.90 -23.37
N SER A 238 8.97 -6.09 -23.81
CA SER A 238 7.60 -6.34 -24.26
C SER A 238 6.80 -7.21 -23.28
N SER A 239 7.21 -7.27 -22.02
CA SER A 239 6.57 -8.13 -21.03
C SER A 239 5.21 -7.57 -20.57
N PRO A 240 4.20 -8.43 -20.31
CA PRO A 240 2.92 -7.99 -19.75
C PRO A 240 3.08 -7.28 -18.40
N ASP A 241 4.11 -7.63 -17.62
CA ASP A 241 4.42 -6.93 -16.37
C ASP A 241 4.88 -5.48 -16.58
N LYS A 242 5.55 -5.14 -17.70
CA LYS A 242 5.85 -3.74 -18.05
C LYS A 242 4.55 -2.97 -18.30
N LEU A 243 3.61 -3.56 -19.03
CA LEU A 243 2.30 -2.96 -19.27
C LEU A 243 1.52 -2.77 -17.96
N ALA A 244 1.52 -3.76 -17.07
CA ALA A 244 0.89 -3.66 -15.75
C ALA A 244 1.53 -2.56 -14.88
N ALA A 245 2.87 -2.43 -14.92
CA ALA A 245 3.59 -1.35 -14.25
C ALA A 245 3.22 0.03 -14.83
N LEU A 246 3.12 0.16 -16.17
CA LEU A 246 2.69 1.37 -16.84
C LEU A 246 1.23 1.73 -16.49
N LYS A 247 0.31 0.77 -16.51
CA LYS A 247 -1.09 0.97 -16.07
C LYS A 247 -1.19 1.37 -14.59
N THR A 248 -0.22 0.97 -13.76
CA THR A 248 -0.16 1.37 -12.35
C THR A 248 0.39 2.77 -12.20
N LEU A 249 1.38 3.14 -13.01
CA LEU A 249 1.86 4.51 -13.10
C LEU A 249 0.79 5.47 -13.65
N GLN A 250 0.01 5.00 -14.65
CA GLN A 250 -1.16 5.69 -15.18
C GLN A 250 -2.15 6.03 -14.05
N TYR A 251 -2.52 5.03 -13.26
CA TYR A 251 -3.42 5.19 -12.11
C TYR A 251 -2.87 6.16 -11.06
N VAL A 252 -1.56 6.11 -10.76
CA VAL A 252 -0.92 7.07 -9.83
C VAL A 252 -1.04 8.51 -10.36
N GLY A 253 -0.84 8.73 -11.66
CA GLY A 253 -0.98 10.07 -12.26
C GLY A 253 -2.41 10.56 -12.28
N GLU A 254 -3.38 9.68 -12.54
CA GLU A 254 -4.81 10.00 -12.47
C GLU A 254 -5.23 10.43 -11.06
N LEU A 255 -4.84 9.68 -10.02
CA LEU A 255 -5.09 10.06 -8.64
C LEU A 255 -4.42 11.39 -8.27
N ALA A 256 -3.19 11.61 -8.75
CA ALA A 256 -2.49 12.87 -8.50
C ALA A 256 -3.19 14.07 -9.14
N LEU A 257 -3.76 13.91 -10.34
CA LEU A 257 -4.53 14.94 -11.03
C LEU A 257 -5.86 15.24 -10.31
N GLU A 258 -6.57 14.19 -9.87
CA GLU A 258 -7.85 14.32 -9.16
C GLU A 258 -7.68 14.97 -7.78
N LEU A 259 -6.60 14.67 -7.07
CA LEU A 259 -6.29 15.22 -5.74
C LEU A 259 -5.52 16.55 -5.80
N GLU A 260 -5.56 17.22 -6.96
CA GLU A 260 -4.95 18.54 -7.20
C GLU A 260 -3.44 18.60 -6.89
N SER A 261 -2.76 17.46 -6.93
CA SER A 261 -1.34 17.38 -6.59
C SER A 261 -0.47 17.60 -7.83
N GLU A 262 -0.34 18.87 -8.23
CA GLU A 262 0.39 19.25 -9.45
C GLU A 262 1.83 18.72 -9.50
N MET A 263 2.58 18.84 -8.39
CA MET A 263 3.94 18.31 -8.31
C MET A 263 4.02 16.78 -8.50
N ALA A 264 3.04 16.04 -7.99
CA ALA A 264 2.98 14.59 -8.16
C ALA A 264 2.62 14.22 -9.59
N ALA A 265 1.63 14.91 -10.18
CA ALA A 265 1.20 14.73 -11.55
C ALA A 265 2.37 15.01 -12.52
N LEU A 266 3.05 16.14 -12.39
CA LEU A 266 4.22 16.49 -13.22
C LEU A 266 5.38 15.50 -13.06
N THR A 267 5.65 15.05 -11.83
CA THR A 267 6.68 14.01 -11.61
C THR A 267 6.32 12.73 -12.35
N VAL A 268 5.05 12.31 -12.31
CA VAL A 268 4.56 11.12 -12.97
C VAL A 268 4.59 11.28 -14.50
N LEU A 269 4.25 12.46 -15.01
CA LEU A 269 4.37 12.86 -16.42
C LEU A 269 5.80 12.71 -16.94
N ASP A 270 6.78 13.24 -16.21
CA ASP A 270 8.20 13.13 -16.56
C ASP A 270 8.67 11.67 -16.57
N ILE A 271 8.17 10.85 -15.65
CA ILE A 271 8.50 9.42 -15.59
C ILE A 271 7.92 8.68 -16.79
N VAL A 272 6.66 8.91 -17.15
CA VAL A 272 6.04 8.27 -18.33
C VAL A 272 6.77 8.68 -19.60
N THR A 273 7.12 9.95 -19.73
CA THR A 273 7.87 10.45 -20.89
C THR A 273 9.24 9.78 -20.99
N LEU A 274 9.98 9.71 -19.87
CA LEU A 274 11.30 9.07 -19.83
C LEU A 274 11.23 7.57 -20.14
N VAL A 275 10.25 6.86 -19.57
CA VAL A 275 10.06 5.42 -19.84
C VAL A 275 9.52 5.18 -21.25
N GLY A 276 8.81 6.17 -21.80
CA GLY A 276 8.27 6.15 -23.14
C GLY A 276 9.31 6.41 -24.22
N GLN A 277 10.48 6.92 -23.89
CA GLN A 277 11.60 7.10 -24.81
C GLN A 277 12.62 5.98 -24.56
N ASP A 278 12.57 4.92 -25.35
CA ASP A 278 13.56 3.84 -25.28
C ASP A 278 14.50 3.85 -26.50
N ALA A 279 15.54 3.02 -26.47
CA ALA A 279 16.50 2.93 -27.57
C ALA A 279 15.88 2.40 -28.88
N ASN A 280 14.72 1.75 -28.79
CA ASN A 280 14.00 1.16 -29.91
C ASN A 280 12.92 2.10 -30.47
N GLY A 281 12.76 3.29 -29.87
CA GLY A 281 11.84 4.32 -30.33
C GLY A 281 10.97 4.87 -29.20
N VAL A 282 9.78 5.31 -29.57
CA VAL A 282 8.79 5.81 -28.64
C VAL A 282 7.82 4.66 -28.29
N SER A 283 7.39 4.58 -27.03
CA SER A 283 6.38 3.62 -26.59
C SER A 283 5.00 4.15 -26.94
N ARG A 284 4.27 3.36 -27.73
CA ARG A 284 2.84 3.58 -28.07
C ARG A 284 2.00 3.81 -26.82
N GLU A 285 2.23 3.01 -25.78
CA GLU A 285 1.50 3.08 -24.51
C GLU A 285 1.76 4.39 -23.78
N ALA A 286 3.00 4.89 -23.79
CA ALA A 286 3.31 6.18 -23.18
C ALA A 286 2.57 7.32 -23.91
N GLY A 287 2.57 7.31 -25.26
CA GLY A 287 1.84 8.29 -26.05
C GLY A 287 0.33 8.28 -25.75
N ARG A 288 -0.26 7.09 -25.63
CA ARG A 288 -1.67 6.92 -25.25
C ARG A 288 -1.98 7.44 -23.84
N ILE A 289 -1.14 7.10 -22.85
CA ILE A 289 -1.29 7.58 -21.46
C ILE A 289 -1.23 9.11 -21.41
N LEU A 290 -0.28 9.72 -22.12
CA LEU A 290 -0.15 11.18 -22.18
C LEU A 290 -1.39 11.84 -22.81
N PHE A 291 -1.91 11.27 -23.90
CA PHE A 291 -3.16 11.74 -24.52
C PHE A 291 -4.34 11.68 -23.55
N GLU A 292 -4.57 10.52 -22.91
CA GLU A 292 -5.68 10.33 -21.96
C GLU A 292 -5.57 11.30 -20.76
N TRP A 293 -4.36 11.48 -20.21
CA TRP A 293 -4.12 12.46 -19.15
C TRP A 293 -4.30 13.90 -19.59
N GLY A 294 -3.90 14.25 -20.82
CA GLY A 294 -4.12 15.57 -21.39
C GLY A 294 -5.60 15.90 -21.45
N VAL A 295 -6.41 15.00 -22.03
CA VAL A 295 -7.87 15.13 -22.12
C VAL A 295 -8.49 15.26 -20.72
N LYS A 296 -8.12 14.39 -19.79
CA LYS A 296 -8.61 14.44 -18.41
C LYS A 296 -8.22 15.75 -17.71
N ALA A 297 -6.99 16.21 -17.87
CA ALA A 297 -6.49 17.45 -17.27
C ALA A 297 -7.19 18.70 -17.82
N MET A 298 -7.56 18.71 -19.11
CA MET A 298 -8.38 19.79 -19.69
C MET A 298 -9.77 19.83 -19.04
N ASN A 299 -10.43 18.68 -18.87
CA ASN A 299 -11.73 18.61 -18.20
C ASN A 299 -11.66 19.09 -16.73
N LEU A 300 -10.51 18.90 -16.08
CA LEU A 300 -10.22 19.39 -14.73
C LEU A 300 -9.62 20.82 -14.69
N GLN A 301 -9.55 21.52 -15.83
CA GLN A 301 -9.00 22.88 -15.97
C GLN A 301 -7.55 23.04 -15.46
N ARG A 302 -6.73 21.98 -15.54
CA ARG A 302 -5.32 21.97 -15.10
C ARG A 302 -4.38 22.43 -16.21
N TYR A 303 -4.50 23.68 -16.65
CA TYR A 303 -3.84 24.18 -17.86
C TYR A 303 -2.30 24.07 -17.86
N LEU A 304 -1.64 24.21 -16.71
CA LEU A 304 -0.18 24.02 -16.61
C LEU A 304 0.23 22.58 -16.97
N PHE A 305 -0.51 21.60 -16.45
CA PHE A 305 -0.31 20.20 -16.77
C PHE A 305 -0.65 19.90 -18.24
N VAL A 306 -1.73 20.48 -18.77
CA VAL A 306 -2.13 20.36 -20.19
C VAL A 306 -1.02 20.84 -21.12
N VAL A 307 -0.40 22.00 -20.84
CA VAL A 307 0.72 22.52 -21.63
C VAL A 307 1.95 21.63 -21.52
N ALA A 308 2.22 21.08 -20.34
CA ALA A 308 3.32 20.13 -20.16
C ALA A 308 3.09 18.86 -20.99
N VAL A 309 1.89 18.29 -20.96
CA VAL A 309 1.49 17.14 -21.80
C VAL A 309 1.65 17.46 -23.28
N LEU A 310 1.19 18.65 -23.73
CA LEU A 310 1.30 19.07 -25.13
C LEU A 310 2.77 19.03 -25.60
N SER A 311 3.66 19.64 -24.83
CA SER A 311 5.09 19.69 -25.14
C SER A 311 5.73 18.29 -25.16
N ARG A 312 5.33 17.38 -24.27
CA ARG A 312 5.84 15.99 -24.27
C ARG A 312 5.33 15.19 -25.47
N LEU A 313 4.05 15.32 -25.81
CA LEU A 313 3.45 14.68 -26.97
C LEU A 313 4.05 15.19 -28.28
N GLU A 314 4.25 16.50 -28.42
CA GLU A 314 4.94 17.12 -29.56
C GLU A 314 6.34 16.51 -29.76
N ALA A 315 7.13 16.45 -28.67
CA ALA A 315 8.47 15.85 -28.71
C ALA A 315 8.45 14.37 -29.13
N MET A 316 7.42 13.61 -28.74
CA MET A 316 7.24 12.20 -29.13
C MET A 316 6.73 12.04 -30.56
N ALA A 317 5.87 12.95 -31.03
CA ALA A 317 5.23 12.93 -32.34
C ALA A 317 6.22 13.11 -33.51
N THR A 318 7.36 13.75 -33.25
CA THR A 318 8.46 13.87 -34.23
C THR A 318 9.12 12.52 -34.55
N ARG A 319 9.01 11.53 -33.66
CA ARG A 319 9.74 10.24 -33.76
C ARG A 319 8.87 9.06 -34.13
N GLU A 320 7.58 9.08 -33.80
CA GLU A 320 6.69 7.94 -34.01
C GLU A 320 5.30 8.35 -34.48
N ALA A 321 4.78 7.65 -35.51
CA ALA A 321 3.48 7.92 -36.08
C ALA A 321 2.31 7.74 -35.09
N SER A 322 2.40 6.77 -34.17
CA SER A 322 1.37 6.55 -33.15
C SER A 322 1.32 7.71 -32.14
N ALA A 323 2.48 8.22 -31.72
CA ALA A 323 2.58 9.39 -30.86
C ALA A 323 2.07 10.64 -31.59
N ARG A 324 2.30 10.74 -32.91
CA ARG A 324 1.77 11.82 -33.75
C ARG A 324 0.25 11.81 -33.84
N ALA A 325 -0.37 10.63 -33.98
CA ALA A 325 -1.82 10.51 -33.92
C ALA A 325 -2.37 11.01 -32.58
N ASN A 326 -1.77 10.58 -31.47
CA ASN A 326 -2.14 11.03 -30.12
C ASN A 326 -1.93 12.55 -29.91
N TYR A 327 -0.86 13.13 -30.45
CA TYR A 327 -0.62 14.57 -30.42
C TYR A 327 -1.68 15.35 -31.19
N LEU A 328 -2.00 14.93 -32.43
CA LEU A 328 -3.04 15.56 -33.25
C LEU A 328 -4.42 15.42 -32.60
N GLY A 329 -4.75 14.25 -32.05
CA GLY A 329 -5.97 14.05 -31.28
C GLY A 329 -6.03 14.98 -30.07
N PHE A 330 -4.93 15.15 -29.33
CA PHE A 330 -4.88 16.07 -28.20
C PHE A 330 -5.04 17.54 -28.61
N ILE A 331 -4.41 17.94 -29.71
CA ILE A 331 -4.58 19.28 -30.30
C ILE A 331 -6.04 19.56 -30.65
N ALA A 332 -6.77 18.57 -31.18
CA ALA A 332 -8.19 18.70 -31.49
C ALA A 332 -9.02 19.07 -30.26
N HIS A 333 -8.78 18.39 -29.13
CA HIS A 333 -9.42 18.74 -27.87
C HIS A 333 -8.96 20.10 -27.34
N PHE A 334 -7.67 20.42 -27.45
CA PHE A 334 -7.11 21.67 -26.95
C PHE A 334 -7.63 22.89 -27.73
N ALA A 335 -7.79 22.79 -29.05
CA ALA A 335 -8.29 23.87 -29.90
C ALA A 335 -9.73 24.27 -29.57
N GLU A 336 -10.56 23.33 -29.12
CA GLU A 336 -11.96 23.59 -28.74
C GLU A 336 -12.12 24.21 -27.34
N ALA A 337 -11.07 24.24 -26.52
CA ALA A 337 -11.13 24.78 -25.16
C ALA A 337 -11.29 26.31 -25.09
N GLY A 338 -11.05 27.03 -26.19
CA GLY A 338 -11.26 28.49 -26.30
C GLY A 338 -10.27 29.19 -27.23
N CYS A 339 -10.48 30.48 -27.52
CA CYS A 339 -9.70 31.24 -28.51
C CYS A 339 -8.19 31.20 -28.28
N SER A 340 -7.72 31.38 -27.04
CA SER A 340 -6.28 31.35 -26.72
C SER A 340 -5.68 29.96 -26.93
N ALA A 341 -6.43 28.91 -26.61
CA ALA A 341 -6.00 27.52 -26.81
C ALA A 341 -5.98 27.18 -28.31
N GLN A 342 -6.96 27.67 -29.08
CA GLN A 342 -7.00 27.58 -30.54
C GLN A 342 -5.78 28.24 -31.21
N LEU A 343 -5.42 29.46 -30.81
CA LEU A 343 -4.23 30.14 -31.34
C LEU A 343 -2.95 29.35 -31.04
N ARG A 344 -2.84 28.80 -29.83
CA ARG A 344 -1.67 27.99 -29.46
C ARG A 344 -1.65 26.63 -30.17
N ALA A 345 -2.79 25.99 -30.36
CA ALA A 345 -2.93 24.79 -31.19
C ALA A 345 -2.45 25.06 -32.63
N GLN A 346 -2.87 26.18 -33.22
CA GLN A 346 -2.44 26.59 -34.56
C GLN A 346 -0.94 26.83 -34.62
N ALA A 347 -0.37 27.55 -33.65
CA ALA A 347 1.07 27.76 -33.58
C ALA A 347 1.85 26.44 -33.47
N SER A 348 1.33 25.47 -32.71
CA SER A 348 1.92 24.14 -32.53
C SER A 348 1.85 23.28 -33.80
N LEU A 349 0.78 23.41 -34.58
CA LEU A 349 0.67 22.76 -35.89
C LEU A 349 1.59 23.42 -36.92
N ALA A 350 1.77 24.74 -36.84
CA ALA A 350 2.63 25.50 -37.74
C ALA A 350 4.13 25.21 -37.50
N SER A 351 4.53 24.89 -36.27
CA SER A 351 5.93 24.66 -35.90
C SER A 351 6.42 23.24 -36.17
N MET A 352 5.52 22.28 -36.35
CA MET A 352 5.87 20.87 -36.50
C MET A 352 5.99 20.47 -37.97
N ASP A 353 7.08 19.79 -38.32
CA ASP A 353 7.26 19.18 -39.65
C ASP A 353 6.52 17.84 -39.73
N PHE A 354 5.49 17.77 -40.57
CA PHE A 354 4.63 16.60 -40.73
C PHE A 354 5.04 15.81 -41.97
N GLN A 355 5.68 14.67 -41.76
CA GLN A 355 6.05 13.74 -42.85
C GLN A 355 5.04 12.58 -42.92
N PRO A 356 4.36 12.30 -44.07
CA PRO A 356 4.58 12.92 -45.39
C PRO A 356 3.87 14.27 -45.63
N SER A 357 2.71 14.51 -45.03
CA SER A 357 2.03 15.81 -45.02
C SER A 357 1.08 15.92 -43.83
N LEU A 358 0.68 17.14 -43.46
CA LEU A 358 -0.26 17.34 -42.35
C LEU A 358 -1.61 16.66 -42.61
N SER A 359 -2.12 16.74 -43.84
CA SER A 359 -3.41 16.15 -44.23
C SER A 359 -3.41 14.63 -44.08
N VAL A 360 -2.35 13.96 -44.54
CA VAL A 360 -2.18 12.50 -44.39
C VAL A 360 -2.03 12.13 -42.92
N CYS A 361 -1.29 12.91 -42.13
CA CYS A 361 -1.14 12.66 -40.70
C CYS A 361 -2.47 12.81 -39.93
N LEU A 362 -3.29 13.79 -40.28
CA LEU A 362 -4.61 13.99 -39.68
C LEU A 362 -5.57 12.83 -40.03
N GLN A 363 -5.53 12.34 -41.28
CA GLN A 363 -6.34 11.19 -41.70
C GLN A 363 -5.91 9.92 -40.95
N ALA A 364 -4.60 9.68 -40.85
CA ALA A 364 -4.06 8.57 -40.06
C ALA A 364 -4.41 8.70 -38.56
N ALA A 365 -4.44 9.92 -38.02
CA ALA A 365 -4.88 10.16 -36.65
C ALA A 365 -6.37 9.84 -36.45
N LYS A 366 -7.22 10.20 -37.43
CA LYS A 366 -8.66 9.86 -37.45
C LYS A 366 -8.86 8.35 -37.44
N GLU A 367 -8.17 7.63 -38.31
CA GLU A 367 -8.20 6.16 -38.39
C GLU A 367 -7.69 5.51 -37.09
N HIS A 368 -6.59 6.02 -36.54
CA HIS A 368 -6.01 5.54 -35.28
C HIS A 368 -7.01 5.67 -34.12
N HIS A 369 -7.63 6.83 -33.96
CA HIS A 369 -8.59 7.07 -32.88
C HIS A 369 -9.93 6.35 -33.10
N ALA A 370 -10.36 6.18 -34.36
CA ALA A 370 -11.51 5.34 -34.69
C ALA A 370 -11.27 3.87 -34.32
N ALA A 371 -10.07 3.33 -34.60
CA ALA A 371 -9.70 1.96 -34.23
C ALA A 371 -9.67 1.74 -32.70
N LEU A 372 -9.41 2.79 -31.92
CA LEU A 372 -9.46 2.77 -30.46
C LEU A 372 -10.85 3.13 -29.88
N ALA A 373 -11.87 3.30 -30.73
CA ALA A 373 -13.22 3.73 -30.36
C ALA A 373 -13.29 5.10 -29.67
N HIS A 374 -12.34 5.99 -29.92
CA HIS A 374 -12.33 7.37 -29.44
C HIS A 374 -13.14 8.28 -30.39
N PHE A 375 -14.46 8.04 -30.49
CA PHE A 375 -15.33 8.73 -31.45
C PHE A 375 -15.40 10.25 -31.24
N GLU A 376 -15.39 10.72 -30.00
CA GLU A 376 -15.35 12.16 -29.72
C GLU A 376 -14.09 12.81 -30.33
N THR A 377 -12.93 12.21 -30.12
CA THR A 377 -11.66 12.70 -30.69
C THR A 377 -11.69 12.67 -32.22
N THR A 378 -12.33 11.66 -32.80
CA THR A 378 -12.51 11.51 -34.25
C THR A 378 -13.34 12.67 -34.81
N ASN A 379 -14.42 13.06 -34.13
CA ASN A 379 -15.28 14.19 -34.52
C ASN A 379 -14.54 15.53 -34.39
N LYS A 380 -13.75 15.72 -33.32
CA LYS A 380 -12.95 16.94 -33.12
C LYS A 380 -11.82 17.06 -34.15
N LEU A 381 -11.23 15.95 -34.58
CA LEU A 381 -10.24 15.98 -35.66
C LEU A 381 -10.86 16.46 -36.98
N GLU A 382 -12.13 16.13 -37.24
CA GLU A 382 -12.87 16.58 -38.42
C GLU A 382 -13.16 18.09 -38.40
N SER A 383 -13.42 18.67 -37.23
CA SER A 383 -13.59 20.13 -37.09
C SER A 383 -12.31 20.89 -37.41
N ILE A 384 -11.13 20.31 -37.10
CA ILE A 384 -9.83 20.86 -37.52
C ILE A 384 -9.64 20.80 -39.04
N PHE A 385 -10.06 19.72 -39.70
CA PHE A 385 -9.98 19.60 -41.16
C PHE A 385 -10.74 20.70 -41.90
N MET A 386 -11.89 21.11 -41.36
CA MET A 386 -12.78 22.08 -42.00
C MET A 386 -12.41 23.55 -41.72
N ASN A 387 -11.40 23.80 -40.87
CA ASN A 387 -10.96 25.15 -40.60
C ASN A 387 -10.17 25.74 -41.80
N PRO A 388 -10.48 26.97 -42.26
CA PRO A 388 -9.89 27.55 -43.48
C PRO A 388 -8.36 27.75 -43.40
N ILE A 389 -7.77 27.70 -42.22
CA ILE A 389 -6.31 27.78 -42.01
C ILE A 389 -5.63 26.47 -42.40
N THR A 390 -6.23 25.32 -42.10
CA THR A 390 -5.76 23.98 -42.54
C THR A 390 -5.85 23.86 -44.07
N ALA A 391 -6.84 24.52 -44.68
CA ALA A 391 -6.95 24.69 -46.12
C ALA A 391 -5.82 25.56 -46.71
N ALA A 392 -5.38 26.60 -46.01
CA ALA A 392 -4.25 27.43 -46.45
C ALA A 392 -2.90 26.68 -46.41
N TYR A 393 -2.69 25.81 -45.42
CA TYR A 393 -1.50 24.96 -45.33
C TYR A 393 -1.43 23.90 -46.44
N THR A 394 -2.55 23.26 -46.75
CA THR A 394 -2.64 22.31 -47.87
C THR A 394 -2.42 22.98 -49.23
N VAL A 395 -2.81 24.25 -49.39
CA VAL A 395 -2.50 25.04 -50.60
C VAL A 395 -1.02 25.40 -50.69
N LYS A 396 -0.34 25.67 -49.56
CA LYS A 396 1.09 25.95 -49.53
C LYS A 396 1.94 24.71 -49.88
N GLU A 397 1.65 23.55 -49.27
CA GLU A 397 2.29 22.26 -49.62
C GLU A 397 2.18 21.97 -51.12
N LYS A 398 0.99 22.16 -51.70
CA LYS A 398 0.74 21.91 -53.13
C LYS A 398 1.46 22.88 -54.08
N ASN A 399 1.90 24.03 -53.59
CA ASN A 399 2.69 25.00 -54.35
C ASN A 399 4.20 24.72 -54.25
N ASP A 400 4.68 24.21 -53.11
CA ASP A 400 6.09 23.81 -52.92
C ASP A 400 6.44 22.49 -53.63
N GLU A 401 5.45 21.62 -53.89
CA GLU A 401 5.63 20.38 -54.67
C GLU A 401 5.60 20.58 -56.20
N ARG A 402 5.37 21.81 -56.72
CA ARG A 402 5.49 22.06 -58.16
C ARG A 402 6.97 22.06 -58.55
N PRO A 403 7.42 21.20 -59.50
CA PRO A 403 8.78 21.28 -59.99
C PRO A 403 9.02 22.67 -60.57
N GLN A 404 10.10 23.33 -60.15
CA GLN A 404 10.59 24.55 -60.79
C GLN A 404 10.99 24.14 -62.22
N ILE A 405 10.15 24.53 -63.19
CA ILE A 405 10.41 24.36 -64.63
C ILE A 405 11.41 25.42 -65.07
#